data_AF-A0A952FIG7-F1
#
_entry.id   AF-A0A952FIG7-F1
#
_cell.length_a   1.000
_cell.length_b   1.000
_cell.length_c   1.000
_cell.angle_alpha   90.00
_cell.angle_beta   90.00
_cell.angle_gamma   90.00
#
_symmetry.space_group_name_H-M   'P 1'
#
loop_
_entity.id
_entity.type
_entity.pdbx_description
1 polymer ?
#
loop_
_entity_poly.entity_id
_entity_poly.type
_entity_poly.pdbx_seq_one_letter_code
_entity_poly.pdbx_strand_id
1 'polypeptide(L)'
;MAGNASAQNIYTCVDGKGRKITADRPIAECMDRTQQELNRTGTVRRQVGPSLTAEERAVQEEKDKAAAEVRAREAEEKRRDRALLLRYPTRAVHDQERVAAIAQIDEVIKASNKRTLELAEQRKSIQAEFEFY
;
A
#
# COMPACT_ATOMS: atom_id res chain seq x y z
N MET A 1 16.94 46.10 -20.59
CA MET A 1 16.12 44.87 -20.44
C MET A 1 16.39 43.99 -21.66
N ALA A 2 17.19 42.94 -21.51
CA ALA A 2 17.53 42.01 -22.59
C ALA A 2 16.47 40.90 -22.62
N GLY A 3 15.76 40.77 -23.74
CA GLY A 3 14.72 39.78 -23.93
C GLY A 3 15.30 38.36 -23.90
N ASN A 4 14.71 37.51 -23.07
CA ASN A 4 14.96 36.08 -23.05
C ASN A 4 14.82 35.51 -24.48
N ALA A 5 15.91 35.01 -25.05
CA ALA A 5 15.86 34.11 -26.18
C ALA A 5 15.26 32.78 -25.70
N SER A 6 13.92 32.70 -25.65
CA SER A 6 13.21 31.44 -25.45
C SER A 6 13.61 30.50 -26.59
N ALA A 7 14.15 29.33 -26.26
CA ALA A 7 14.39 28.28 -27.24
C ALA A 7 13.10 28.06 -28.05
N GLN A 8 13.12 28.44 -29.33
CA GLN A 8 11.98 28.28 -30.23
C GLN A 8 11.86 26.80 -30.59
N ASN A 9 11.05 26.07 -29.82
CA ASN A 9 10.63 24.71 -30.16
C ASN A 9 9.49 24.83 -31.19
N ILE A 10 9.68 24.27 -32.38
CA ILE A 10 8.70 24.32 -33.47
C ILE A 10 7.85 23.06 -33.39
N TYR A 11 6.54 23.19 -33.20
CA TYR A 11 5.60 22.08 -33.17
C TYR A 11 5.01 21.86 -34.56
N THR A 12 4.99 20.60 -35.01
CA THR A 12 4.34 20.22 -36.27
C THR A 12 3.38 19.06 -36.06
N CYS A 13 2.24 19.11 -36.72
CA CYS A 13 1.28 18.01 -36.75
C CYS A 13 0.49 18.02 -38.06
N VAL A 14 -0.22 16.91 -38.33
CA VAL A 14 -1.13 16.79 -39.47
C VAL A 14 -2.56 16.72 -38.93
N ASP A 15 -3.42 17.65 -39.35
CA ASP A 15 -4.83 17.73 -38.93
C ASP A 15 -5.68 16.58 -39.50
N GLY A 16 -6.94 16.45 -39.04
CA GLY A 16 -7.87 15.41 -39.52
C GLY A 16 -8.26 15.54 -41.00
N LYS A 17 -7.89 16.65 -41.64
CA LYS A 17 -8.15 16.98 -43.04
C LYS A 17 -6.89 16.83 -43.91
N GLY A 18 -5.80 16.28 -43.35
CA GLY A 18 -4.54 16.04 -44.04
C GLY A 18 -3.63 17.27 -44.19
N ARG A 19 -3.91 18.39 -43.53
CA ARG A 19 -3.10 19.61 -43.61
C ARG A 19 -2.02 19.61 -42.55
N LYS A 20 -0.82 20.03 -42.94
CA LYS A 20 0.32 20.20 -42.02
C LYS A 20 0.23 21.54 -41.31
N ILE A 21 0.08 21.53 -39.99
CA ILE A 21 0.10 22.72 -39.15
C ILE A 21 1.48 22.83 -38.51
N THR A 22 2.06 24.03 -38.55
CA THR A 22 3.34 24.35 -37.92
C THR A 22 3.14 25.56 -37.02
N ALA A 23 3.55 25.47 -35.76
CA ALA A 23 3.41 26.55 -34.80
C ALA A 23 4.56 26.56 -33.79
N ASP A 24 4.92 27.74 -33.29
CA ASP A 24 5.96 27.89 -32.26
C ASP A 24 5.44 27.59 -30.83
N ARG A 25 4.23 27.02 -30.75
CA ARG A 25 3.51 26.64 -29.52
C ARG A 25 2.73 25.33 -29.75
N PRO A 26 2.38 24.57 -28.70
CA PRO A 26 1.57 23.36 -28.82
C PRO A 26 0.26 23.61 -29.59
N ILE A 27 -0.06 22.72 -30.54
CA ILE A 27 -1.16 22.90 -31.49
C ILE A 27 -2.43 22.30 -30.89
N ALA A 28 -3.39 23.14 -30.48
CA ALA A 28 -4.62 22.69 -29.83
C ALA A 28 -5.48 21.76 -30.72
N GLU A 29 -5.48 22.00 -32.04
CA GLU A 29 -6.20 21.20 -33.05
C GLU A 29 -5.64 19.77 -33.22
N CYS A 30 -4.45 19.53 -32.68
CA CYS A 30 -3.75 18.24 -32.77
C CYS A 30 -3.54 17.62 -31.39
N MET A 31 -4.31 17.99 -30.36
CA MET A 31 -4.21 17.38 -29.03
C MET A 31 -4.72 15.92 -29.01
N ASP A 32 -5.57 15.57 -29.98
CA ASP A 32 -6.10 14.23 -30.24
C ASP A 32 -5.10 13.30 -30.95
N ARG A 33 -3.92 13.81 -31.32
CA ARG A 33 -2.95 13.12 -32.19
C ARG A 33 -1.52 13.49 -31.83
N THR A 34 -0.59 12.77 -32.45
CA THR A 34 0.83 12.94 -32.18
C THR A 34 1.38 14.21 -32.85
N GLN A 35 2.01 15.09 -32.07
CA GLN A 35 2.72 16.28 -32.53
C GLN A 35 4.23 16.05 -32.43
N GLN A 36 5.00 16.53 -33.40
CA GLN A 36 6.46 16.49 -33.36
C GLN A 36 6.99 17.85 -32.91
N GLU A 37 7.77 17.86 -31.84
CA GLU A 37 8.54 18.99 -31.37
C GLU A 37 9.90 18.96 -32.08
N LEU A 38 10.18 19.97 -32.89
CA LEU A 38 11.40 20.14 -33.68
C LEU A 38 12.31 21.20 -33.03
N ASN A 39 13.61 20.96 -33.09
CA ASN A 39 14.63 21.95 -32.76
C ASN A 39 14.72 23.02 -33.86
N ARG A 40 15.40 24.14 -33.57
CA ARG A 40 15.67 25.22 -34.54
C ARG A 40 16.38 24.77 -35.82
N THR A 41 17.06 23.62 -35.78
CA THR A 41 17.74 22.98 -36.91
C THR A 41 16.83 22.07 -37.74
N GLY A 42 15.55 21.95 -37.40
CA GLY A 42 14.59 21.06 -38.09
C GLY A 42 14.69 19.59 -37.70
N THR A 43 15.53 19.24 -36.72
CA THR A 43 15.64 17.87 -36.20
C THR A 43 14.54 17.60 -35.18
N VAL A 44 13.90 16.43 -35.24
CA VAL A 44 12.88 16.02 -34.27
C VAL A 44 13.52 15.86 -32.89
N ARG A 45 13.09 16.69 -31.94
CA ARG A 45 13.54 16.67 -30.54
C ARG A 45 12.72 15.69 -29.71
N ARG A 46 11.39 15.72 -29.87
CA ARG A 46 10.47 14.91 -29.09
C ARG A 46 9.18 14.67 -29.86
N GLN A 47 8.60 13.49 -29.71
CA GLN A 47 7.27 13.20 -30.22
C GLN A 47 6.28 13.28 -29.05
N VAL A 48 5.39 14.27 -29.09
CA VAL A 48 4.33 14.49 -28.10
C VAL A 48 3.11 13.70 -28.58
N GLY A 49 2.90 12.51 -28.04
CA GLY A 49 1.69 11.71 -28.31
C GLY A 49 0.42 12.41 -27.84
N PRO A 50 -0.77 11.96 -28.28
CA PRO A 50 -2.03 12.45 -27.74
C PRO A 50 -1.99 12.35 -26.22
N SER A 51 -2.27 13.44 -25.52
CA SER A 51 -2.40 13.39 -24.07
C SER A 51 -3.53 12.41 -23.75
N LEU A 52 -3.25 11.40 -22.93
CA LEU A 52 -4.29 10.50 -22.42
C LEU A 52 -5.49 11.35 -22.00
N THR A 53 -6.66 11.02 -22.54
CA THR A 53 -7.89 11.71 -22.17
C THR A 53 -8.07 11.65 -20.65
N ALA A 54 -8.81 12.60 -20.07
CA ALA A 54 -9.01 12.60 -18.61
C ALA A 54 -9.53 11.25 -18.09
N GLU A 55 -10.35 10.56 -18.89
CA GLU A 55 -10.87 9.23 -18.63
C GLU A 55 -9.80 8.13 -18.72
N GLU A 56 -8.96 8.12 -19.77
CA GLU A 56 -7.86 7.16 -19.88
C GLU A 56 -6.81 7.32 -18.79
N ARG A 57 -6.54 8.56 -18.36
CA ARG A 57 -5.68 8.82 -17.19
C ARG A 57 -6.31 8.28 -15.91
N ALA A 58 -7.60 8.51 -15.70
CA ALA A 58 -8.31 7.96 -14.55
C ALA A 58 -8.24 6.42 -14.53
N VAL A 59 -8.45 5.76 -15.68
CA VAL A 59 -8.34 4.29 -15.78
C VAL A 59 -6.92 3.80 -15.50
N GLN A 60 -5.90 4.50 -15.98
CA GLN A 60 -4.50 4.14 -15.72
C GLN A 60 -4.14 4.35 -14.23
N GLU A 61 -4.57 5.47 -13.64
CA GLU A 61 -4.37 5.75 -12.22
C GLU A 61 -5.04 4.70 -11.33
N GLU A 62 -6.26 4.26 -11.66
CA GLU A 62 -6.94 3.19 -10.91
C GLU A 62 -6.21 1.84 -11.04
N LYS A 63 -5.69 1.51 -12.24
CA LYS A 63 -4.84 0.32 -12.43
C LYS A 63 -3.55 0.40 -11.62
N ASP A 64 -2.90 1.56 -11.61
CA ASP A 64 -1.65 1.77 -10.89
C ASP A 64 -1.86 1.74 -9.38
N LYS A 65 -2.98 2.29 -8.88
CA LYS A 65 -3.41 2.17 -7.48
C LYS A 65 -3.63 0.72 -7.09
N ALA A 66 -4.39 -0.04 -7.87
CA ALA A 66 -4.64 -1.46 -7.61
C ALA A 66 -3.32 -2.28 -7.59
N ALA A 67 -2.43 -2.02 -8.56
CA ALA A 67 -1.12 -2.66 -8.60
C ALA A 67 -0.20 -2.23 -7.44
N ALA A 68 -0.29 -0.99 -6.97
CA ALA A 68 0.42 -0.51 -5.79
C ALA A 68 -0.10 -1.17 -4.51
N GLU A 69 -1.42 -1.35 -4.37
CA GLU A 69 -2.03 -2.02 -3.22
C GLU A 69 -1.59 -3.50 -3.13
N VAL A 70 -1.59 -4.23 -4.24
CA VAL A 70 -1.11 -5.61 -4.28
C VAL A 70 0.35 -5.70 -3.86
N ARG A 71 1.22 -4.83 -4.40
CA ARG A 71 2.64 -4.77 -4.01
C ARG A 71 2.82 -4.40 -2.54
N ALA A 72 2.00 -3.50 -2.02
CA ALA A 72 2.03 -3.10 -0.61
C ALA A 72 1.64 -4.28 0.31
N ARG A 73 0.61 -5.06 -0.06
CA ARG A 73 0.21 -6.26 0.67
C ARG A 73 1.33 -7.31 0.69
N GLU A 74 1.94 -7.61 -0.45
CA GLU A 74 3.06 -8.56 -0.53
C GLU A 74 4.29 -8.09 0.27
N ALA A 75 4.58 -6.79 0.26
CA ALA A 75 5.68 -6.21 1.04
C ALA A 75 5.41 -6.32 2.55
N GLU A 76 4.16 -6.14 2.99
CA GLU A 76 3.78 -6.29 4.39
C GLU A 76 3.83 -7.75 4.83
N GLU A 77 3.38 -8.70 4.00
CA GLU A 77 3.53 -10.14 4.27
C GLU A 77 5.00 -10.52 4.47
N LYS A 78 5.88 -10.12 3.54
CA LYS A 78 7.33 -10.36 3.66
C LYS A 78 7.93 -9.71 4.90
N ARG A 79 7.46 -8.52 5.28
CA ARG A 79 7.90 -7.84 6.51
C ARG A 79 7.49 -8.63 7.74
N ARG A 80 6.24 -9.11 7.80
CA ARG A 80 5.73 -9.93 8.90
C ARG A 80 6.48 -11.24 9.03
N ASP A 81 6.74 -11.93 7.93
CA ASP A 81 7.50 -13.17 7.92
C ASP A 81 8.94 -12.96 8.39
N ARG A 82 9.60 -11.90 7.92
CA ARG A 82 10.95 -11.55 8.37
C ARG A 82 10.97 -11.20 9.86
N ALA A 83 9.97 -10.48 10.36
CA ALA A 83 9.86 -10.18 11.78
C ALA A 83 9.66 -11.45 12.62
N LEU A 84 8.85 -12.40 12.14
CA LEU A 84 8.65 -13.69 12.80
C LEU A 84 9.95 -14.49 12.85
N LEU A 85 10.68 -14.59 11.75
CA LEU A 85 11.96 -15.29 11.68
C LEU A 85 13.06 -14.60 12.51
N LEU A 86 13.04 -13.28 12.61
CA LEU A 86 13.98 -12.54 13.46
C LEU A 86 13.71 -12.80 14.94
N ARG A 87 12.43 -12.81 15.35
CA ARG A 87 12.02 -13.08 16.73
C ARG A 87 12.19 -14.55 17.10
N TYR A 88 11.90 -15.46 16.17
CA TYR A 88 11.96 -16.90 16.37
C TYR A 88 12.80 -17.58 15.28
N PRO A 89 14.14 -17.52 15.38
CA PRO A 89 15.02 -18.03 14.32
C PRO A 89 14.98 -19.54 14.13
N THR A 90 14.60 -20.28 15.17
CA THR A 90 14.48 -21.74 15.13
C THR A 90 13.19 -22.19 15.78
N ARG A 91 12.73 -23.38 15.39
CA ARG A 91 11.53 -24.00 15.98
C ARG A 91 11.65 -24.17 17.49
N ALA A 92 12.84 -24.51 17.99
CA ALA A 92 13.09 -24.70 19.42
C ALA A 92 12.86 -23.41 20.21
N VAL A 93 13.33 -22.25 19.73
CA VAL A 93 13.12 -20.95 20.40
C VAL A 93 11.63 -20.59 20.41
N HIS A 94 10.94 -20.78 19.28
CA HIS A 94 9.49 -20.56 19.21
C HIS A 94 8.73 -21.43 20.22
N ASP A 95 9.05 -22.72 20.28
CA ASP A 95 8.36 -23.66 21.17
C ASP A 95 8.65 -23.37 22.65
N GLN A 96 9.87 -22.95 23.00
CA GLN A 96 10.21 -22.50 24.36
C GLN A 96 9.37 -21.31 24.80
N GLU A 97 9.28 -20.26 23.97
CA GLU A 97 8.45 -19.08 24.23
C GLU A 97 6.97 -19.44 24.34
N ARG A 98 6.50 -20.36 23.49
CA ARG A 98 5.13 -20.87 23.56
C ARG A 98 4.84 -21.59 24.88
N VAL A 99 5.75 -22.45 25.32
CA VAL A 99 5.63 -23.15 26.61
C VAL A 99 5.64 -22.16 27.78
N ALA A 100 6.54 -21.17 27.76
CA ALA A 100 6.61 -20.15 28.80
C ALA A 100 5.32 -19.31 28.88
N ALA A 101 4.76 -18.90 27.75
CA ALA A 101 3.51 -18.17 27.69
C ALA A 101 2.31 -19.00 28.20
N ILE A 102 2.24 -20.28 27.83
CA ILE A 102 1.19 -21.19 28.30
C ILE A 102 1.31 -21.42 29.82
N ALA A 103 2.53 -21.60 30.33
CA ALA A 103 2.75 -21.84 31.76
C ALA A 103 2.19 -20.71 32.64
N GLN A 104 2.30 -19.45 32.20
CA GLN A 104 1.72 -18.32 32.93
C GLN A 104 0.18 -18.42 33.01
N ILE A 105 -0.47 -18.83 31.92
CA ILE A 105 -1.92 -19.03 31.89
C ILE A 105 -2.31 -20.21 32.78
N ASP A 106 -1.56 -21.31 32.75
CA ASP A 106 -1.80 -22.47 33.59
C ASP A 106 -1.74 -22.12 35.08
N GLU A 107 -0.80 -21.27 35.50
CA GLU A 107 -0.75 -20.79 36.89
C GLU A 107 -1.99 -19.98 37.29
N VAL A 108 -2.50 -19.14 36.39
CA VAL A 108 -3.77 -18.41 36.64
C VAL A 108 -4.95 -19.38 36.76
N ILE A 109 -5.03 -20.39 35.89
CA ILE A 109 -6.08 -21.42 35.95
C ILE A 109 -5.99 -22.21 37.26
N LYS A 110 -4.79 -22.63 37.67
CA LYS A 110 -4.58 -23.33 38.95
C LYS A 110 -5.02 -22.49 40.14
N ALA A 111 -4.64 -21.21 40.17
CA ALA A 111 -5.04 -20.30 41.24
C ALA A 111 -6.57 -20.12 41.29
N SER A 112 -7.21 -19.95 40.13
CA SER A 112 -8.67 -19.85 40.03
C SER A 112 -9.37 -21.12 40.52
N ASN A 113 -8.89 -22.30 40.10
CA ASN A 113 -9.46 -23.58 40.53
C ASN A 113 -9.31 -23.80 42.03
N LYS A 114 -8.13 -23.49 42.59
CA LYS A 114 -7.90 -23.54 44.04
C LYS A 114 -8.89 -22.64 44.78
N ARG A 115 -9.08 -21.40 44.30
CA ARG A 115 -10.03 -20.46 44.90
C ARG A 115 -11.46 -20.97 44.87
N THR A 116 -11.89 -21.58 43.77
CA THR A 116 -13.23 -22.18 43.65
C THR A 116 -13.45 -23.30 44.67
N LEU A 117 -12.44 -24.16 44.87
CA LEU A 117 -12.51 -25.23 45.87
C LEU A 117 -12.58 -24.67 47.30
N GLU A 118 -11.76 -23.66 47.63
CA GLU A 118 -11.80 -22.98 48.92
C GLU A 118 -13.18 -22.37 49.21
N LEU A 119 -13.76 -21.68 48.23
CA LEU A 119 -15.10 -21.09 48.35
C LEU A 119 -16.20 -22.15 48.50
N ALA A 120 -16.07 -23.28 47.81
CA ALA A 120 -17.00 -24.40 47.96
C ALA A 120 -16.96 -24.98 49.38
N GLU A 121 -15.77 -25.10 49.97
CA GLU A 121 -15.61 -25.58 51.34
C GLU A 121 -16.14 -24.58 52.38
N GLN A 122 -15.83 -23.29 52.22
CA GLN A 122 -16.39 -22.22 53.06
C GLN A 122 -17.92 -22.19 53.00
N ARG A 123 -18.51 -22.42 51.82
CA ARG A 123 -19.96 -22.50 51.69
C ARG A 123 -20.53 -23.69 52.47
N LYS A 124 -19.88 -24.85 52.45
CA LYS A 124 -20.33 -26.02 53.21
C LYS A 124 -20.23 -25.78 54.71
N SER A 125 -19.15 -25.18 55.20
CA SER A 125 -18.99 -24.90 56.62
C SER A 125 -20.07 -23.94 57.12
N ILE A 126 -20.31 -22.86 56.38
CA ILE A 126 -21.38 -21.89 56.68
C ILE A 126 -22.76 -22.57 56.68
N GLN A 127 -23.04 -23.44 55.70
CA GLN A 127 -24.29 -24.18 55.64
C GLN A 127 -24.49 -25.09 56.87
N ALA A 128 -23.44 -25.78 57.30
CA ALA A 128 -23.47 -26.64 58.49
C ALA A 128 -23.67 -25.83 59.78
N GLU A 129 -23.09 -24.62 59.89
CA GLU A 129 -23.33 -23.71 61.00
C GLU A 129 -24.80 -23.26 61.05
N PHE A 130 -25.40 -22.93 59.89
CA PHE A 130 -26.82 -22.54 59.82
C PHE A 130 -27.79 -23.68 60.15
N GLU A 131 -27.44 -24.94 59.91
CA GLU A 131 -28.29 -26.09 60.26
C GLU A 131 -28.41 -26.32 61.78
N PHE A 132 -27.53 -25.69 62.58
CA PHE A 132 -27.54 -25.78 64.03
C PHE A 132 -28.34 -24.65 64.72
N TYR A 133 -28.68 -23.57 63.99
CA TYR A 133 -29.46 -22.44 64.48
C TYR A 133 -30.91 -22.47 63.98
#